data_AF-A0A0A2MCL8-F1
#
_entry.id   AF-A0A0A2MCL8-F1
#
_cell.length_a   1.000
_cell.length_b   1.000
_cell.length_c   1.000
_cell.angle_alpha   90.00
_cell.angle_beta   90.00
_cell.angle_gamma   90.00
#
_symmetry.space_group_name_H-M   'P 1'
#
loop_
_entity.id
_entity.type
_entity.pdbx_description
1 polymer ?
#
loop_
_entity_poly.entity_id
_entity_poly.type
_entity_poly.pdbx_seq_one_letter_code
_entity_poly.pdbx_strand_id
1 'polypeptide(L)'
;MVKTQFYFGDNCRGLAHGLSFILLAFIYIIILSFILIKSTYINYKSKISINYYPLITTVFVSLLLLLVFNIDKLRGSELLTAKNNDENCKLILYTNNSFEIKRGHYELSCYFYGDYEISKDTLTLLRNDIGDKTDFIFYDKYIIDKQKNALIPVIENDKKLDSASITWLKIIYQ
;
A
#
# COMPACT_ATOMS: atom_id res chain seq x y z
N MET A 1 -16.98 -15.70 9.46
CA MET A 1 -16.15 -15.27 8.32
C MET A 1 -14.72 -15.19 8.82
N VAL A 2 -13.78 -15.97 8.27
CA VAL A 2 -12.39 -16.00 8.76
C VAL A 2 -11.67 -14.77 8.21
N LYS A 3 -11.19 -13.87 9.07
CA LYS A 3 -10.32 -12.75 8.67
C LYS A 3 -8.97 -13.33 8.23
N THR A 4 -8.78 -13.55 6.94
CA THR A 4 -7.50 -14.02 6.38
C THR A 4 -6.71 -12.88 5.76
N GLN A 5 -6.43 -11.81 6.52
CA GLN A 5 -5.53 -10.75 6.04
C GLN A 5 -4.52 -10.35 7.10
N PHE A 6 -3.27 -10.30 6.64
CA PHE A 6 -2.15 -9.67 7.32
C PHE A 6 -1.91 -8.32 6.64
N TYR A 7 -2.26 -7.21 7.31
CA TYR A 7 -1.83 -5.88 6.88
C TYR A 7 -0.48 -5.58 7.50
N PHE A 8 0.52 -5.28 6.65
CA PHE A 8 1.88 -4.91 7.07
C PHE A 8 1.94 -3.43 7.45
N GLY A 9 1.17 -3.04 8.46
CA GLY A 9 1.17 -1.69 9.03
C GLY A 9 0.92 -0.57 8.02
N ASP A 10 1.02 0.67 8.51
CA ASP A 10 1.03 1.85 7.64
C ASP A 10 2.38 1.93 6.93
N ASN A 11 2.37 2.26 5.64
CA ASN A 11 3.60 2.41 4.88
C ASN A 11 3.57 3.64 3.98
N CYS A 12 4.72 4.28 3.81
CA CYS A 12 4.89 5.34 2.83
C CYS A 12 5.94 4.89 1.83
N ARG A 13 5.55 4.86 0.56
CA ARG A 13 6.42 4.50 -0.56
C ARG A 13 6.51 5.70 -1.48
N GLY A 14 7.73 6.12 -1.75
CA GLY A 14 8.01 7.27 -2.59
C GLY A 14 9.11 6.99 -3.58
N LEU A 15 9.45 8.03 -4.35
CA LEU A 15 10.47 7.95 -5.39
C LEU A 15 11.81 7.45 -4.83
N ALA A 16 12.21 7.90 -3.64
CA ALA A 16 13.45 7.47 -2.96
C ALA A 16 13.50 5.95 -2.70
N HIS A 17 12.35 5.34 -2.36
CA HIS A 17 12.28 3.90 -2.14
C HIS A 17 12.38 3.11 -3.46
N GLY A 18 11.87 3.67 -4.56
CA GLY A 18 12.07 3.11 -5.90
C GLY A 18 13.53 3.21 -6.37
N LEU A 19 14.14 4.39 -6.21
CA LEU A 19 15.54 4.65 -6.56
C LEU A 19 16.52 3.75 -5.80
N SER A 20 16.32 3.60 -4.48
CA SER A 20 17.16 2.71 -3.66
C SER A 20 17.03 1.24 -4.10
N PHE A 21 15.83 0.79 -4.45
CA PHE A 21 15.62 -0.56 -4.99
C PHE A 21 16.33 -0.77 -6.33
N ILE A 22 16.25 0.21 -7.25
CA ILE A 22 16.96 0.17 -8.54
C ILE A 22 18.48 0.13 -8.33
N LEU A 23 19.01 0.97 -7.43
CA LEU A 23 20.43 1.00 -7.11
C LEU A 23 20.92 -0.35 -6.56
N LEU A 24 20.17 -0.93 -5.61
CA LEU A 24 20.46 -2.24 -5.05
C LEU A 24 20.44 -3.34 -6.12
N ALA A 25 19.43 -3.32 -7.01
CA ALA A 25 19.35 -4.27 -8.12
C ALA A 25 20.55 -4.14 -9.08
N PHE A 26 20.98 -2.91 -9.37
CA PHE A 26 22.14 -2.66 -10.21
C PHE A 26 23.44 -3.19 -9.58
N ILE A 27 23.69 -2.89 -8.30
CA ILE A 27 24.85 -3.40 -7.55
C ILE A 27 24.82 -4.94 -7.53
N TYR A 28 23.65 -5.52 -7.30
CA TYR A 28 23.46 -6.96 -7.29
C TYR A 28 23.83 -7.61 -8.63
N ILE A 29 23.38 -7.04 -9.76
CA ILE A 29 23.70 -7.53 -11.11
C ILE A 29 25.20 -7.49 -11.37
N ILE A 30 25.90 -6.43 -10.95
CA ILE A 30 27.36 -6.32 -11.08
C ILE A 30 28.06 -7.45 -10.31
N ILE A 31 27.69 -7.66 -9.05
CA ILE A 31 28.28 -8.71 -8.20
C ILE A 31 28.02 -10.10 -8.80
N LEU A 32 26.78 -10.38 -9.20
CA LEU A 32 26.42 -11.65 -9.80
C LEU A 32 27.19 -11.90 -11.11
N SER A 33 27.29 -10.88 -11.96
CA SER A 33 28.05 -10.95 -13.21
C SER A 33 29.52 -11.25 -12.95
N PHE A 34 30.14 -10.56 -11.98
CA PHE A 34 31.53 -10.81 -11.60
C PHE A 34 31.75 -12.25 -11.10
N ILE A 35 30.84 -12.77 -10.25
CA ILE A 35 30.92 -14.14 -9.75
C ILE A 35 30.79 -15.15 -10.90
N LEU A 36 29.85 -14.95 -11.82
CA LEU A 36 29.63 -15.83 -12.96
C LEU A 36 30.81 -15.81 -13.94
N ILE A 37 31.35 -14.62 -14.25
CA ILE A 37 32.55 -14.46 -15.10
C ILE A 37 33.73 -15.18 -14.45
N LYS A 38 33.98 -14.95 -13.15
CA LYS A 38 35.06 -15.61 -12.40
C LYS A 38 34.90 -17.13 -12.41
N SER A 39 33.69 -17.64 -12.14
CA SER A 39 33.42 -19.07 -12.14
C SER A 39 33.60 -19.69 -13.53
N THR A 40 33.20 -18.99 -14.59
CA THR A 40 33.37 -19.44 -15.97
C THR A 40 34.83 -19.45 -16.37
N TYR A 41 35.59 -18.43 -15.99
CA TYR A 41 37.04 -18.35 -16.23
C TYR A 41 37.81 -19.48 -15.52
N ILE A 42 37.48 -19.76 -14.25
CA ILE A 42 38.09 -20.88 -13.50
C ILE A 42 37.74 -22.22 -14.14
N ASN A 43 36.48 -22.42 -14.56
CA ASN A 43 36.09 -23.63 -15.28
C ASN A 43 36.86 -23.77 -16.60
N TYR A 44 37.01 -22.69 -17.36
CA TYR A 44 37.77 -22.71 -18.61
C TYR A 44 39.25 -23.07 -18.39
N LYS A 45 39.89 -22.47 -17.38
CA LYS A 45 41.34 -22.66 -17.12
C LYS A 45 41.67 -23.95 -16.38
N SER A 46 40.87 -24.31 -15.39
CA SER A 46 41.16 -25.38 -14.43
C SER A 46 40.23 -26.59 -14.55
N LYS A 47 39.24 -26.56 -15.47
CA LYS A 47 38.22 -27.60 -15.67
C LYS A 47 37.44 -27.96 -14.39
N ILE A 48 37.40 -27.03 -13.43
CA ILE A 48 36.61 -27.17 -12.21
C ILE A 48 35.16 -26.84 -12.54
N SER A 49 34.23 -27.70 -12.13
CA SER A 49 32.80 -27.51 -12.36
C SER A 49 32.31 -26.13 -11.88
N ILE A 50 31.44 -25.50 -12.67
CA ILE A 50 30.83 -24.21 -12.33
C ILE A 50 29.96 -24.37 -11.08
N ASN A 51 30.11 -23.43 -10.14
CA ASN A 51 29.23 -23.36 -8.98
C ASN A 51 27.95 -22.58 -9.35
N TYR A 52 26.83 -23.29 -9.49
CA TYR A 52 25.52 -22.72 -9.82
C TYR A 52 24.72 -22.21 -8.62
N TYR A 53 25.20 -22.39 -7.38
CA TYR A 53 24.48 -21.93 -6.18
C TYR A 53 24.06 -20.44 -6.27
N PRO A 54 24.91 -19.49 -6.69
CA PRO A 54 24.53 -18.08 -6.81
C PRO A 54 23.37 -17.85 -7.79
N LEU A 55 23.29 -18.66 -8.85
CA LEU A 55 22.23 -18.55 -9.86
C LEU A 55 20.92 -19.13 -9.33
N ILE A 56 20.98 -20.29 -8.66
CA ILE A 56 19.82 -20.91 -8.00
C ILE A 56 19.25 -19.96 -6.92
N THR A 57 20.10 -19.35 -6.10
CA THR A 57 19.65 -18.38 -5.08
C THR A 57 19.01 -17.16 -5.72
N THR A 58 19.54 -16.67 -6.85
CA THR A 58 18.95 -15.54 -7.59
C THR A 58 17.54 -15.87 -8.06
N VAL A 59 17.35 -17.05 -8.66
CA VAL A 59 16.03 -17.49 -9.17
C VAL A 59 15.04 -17.62 -8.01
N PHE A 60 15.46 -18.24 -6.90
CA PHE A 60 14.62 -18.41 -5.73
C PHE A 60 14.19 -17.07 -5.10
N VAL A 61 15.14 -16.14 -4.90
CA VAL A 61 14.84 -14.80 -4.36
C VAL A 61 13.94 -14.01 -5.32
N SER A 62 14.15 -14.12 -6.63
CA SER A 62 13.29 -13.47 -7.63
C SER A 62 11.85 -13.99 -7.58
N LEU A 63 11.66 -15.30 -7.41
CA LEU A 63 10.34 -15.90 -7.23
C LEU A 63 9.66 -15.42 -5.94
N LEU A 64 10.39 -15.35 -4.83
CA LEU A 64 9.86 -14.81 -3.57
C LEU A 64 9.46 -13.33 -3.71
N LEU A 65 10.29 -12.52 -4.36
CA LEU A 65 9.95 -11.11 -4.62
C LEU A 65 8.70 -10.99 -5.50
N LEU A 66 8.58 -11.79 -6.55
CA LEU A 66 7.37 -11.82 -7.39
C LEU A 66 6.12 -12.17 -6.59
N LEU A 67 6.22 -13.12 -5.65
CA LEU A 67 5.10 -13.42 -4.75
C LEU A 67 4.75 -12.21 -3.89
N VAL A 68 5.74 -11.58 -3.25
CA VAL A 68 5.53 -10.40 -2.39
C VAL A 68 4.89 -9.24 -3.14
N PHE A 69 5.34 -8.93 -4.36
CA PHE A 69 4.76 -7.86 -5.18
C PHE A 69 3.32 -8.14 -5.63
N ASN A 70 2.92 -9.41 -5.72
CA ASN A 70 1.55 -9.78 -6.07
C ASN A 70 0.62 -9.91 -4.85
N ILE A 71 1.11 -9.78 -3.61
CA ILE A 71 0.27 -9.84 -2.39
C ILE A 71 -0.78 -8.73 -2.39
N ASP A 72 -0.49 -7.56 -2.96
CA ASP A 72 -1.45 -6.45 -3.00
C ASP A 72 -2.73 -6.82 -3.80
N LYS A 73 -2.66 -7.76 -4.76
CA LYS A 73 -3.83 -8.30 -5.47
C LYS A 73 -4.66 -9.30 -4.65
N LEU A 74 -4.16 -9.73 -3.50
CA LEU A 74 -4.89 -10.60 -2.56
C LEU A 74 -5.73 -9.80 -1.56
N ARG A 75 -5.64 -8.46 -1.59
CA ARG A 75 -6.61 -7.61 -0.90
C ARG A 75 -7.96 -7.85 -1.57
N GLY A 76 -8.98 -8.18 -0.78
CA GLY A 76 -10.28 -8.67 -1.26
C GLY A 76 -10.94 -7.75 -2.28
N SER A 77 -12.10 -8.15 -2.80
CA SER A 77 -12.83 -7.29 -3.75
C SER A 77 -13.16 -5.93 -3.12
N GLU A 78 -12.97 -4.85 -3.89
CA GLU A 78 -13.38 -3.51 -3.50
C GLU A 78 -14.91 -3.49 -3.36
N LEU A 79 -15.39 -3.05 -2.20
CA LEU A 79 -16.81 -2.84 -1.93
C LEU A 79 -17.21 -1.41 -2.30
N LEU A 80 -16.38 -0.43 -1.95
CA LEU A 80 -16.67 0.99 -2.14
C LEU A 80 -15.36 1.77 -2.20
N THR A 81 -15.26 2.70 -3.15
CA THR A 81 -14.14 3.63 -3.24
C THR A 81 -14.66 5.06 -3.12
N ALA A 82 -14.07 5.85 -2.24
CA ALA A 82 -14.39 7.25 -2.03
C ALA A 82 -13.14 8.11 -2.22
N LYS A 83 -13.24 9.23 -2.94
CA LYS A 83 -12.12 10.13 -3.22
C LYS A 83 -12.37 11.51 -2.64
N ASN A 84 -11.29 12.14 -2.22
CA ASN A 84 -11.27 13.57 -1.96
C ASN A 84 -11.33 14.34 -3.31
N ASN A 85 -11.79 15.59 -3.28
CA ASN A 85 -11.66 16.56 -4.38
C ASN A 85 -10.23 16.66 -4.92
N ASP A 86 -9.23 16.47 -4.07
CA ASP A 86 -7.85 16.27 -4.50
C ASP A 86 -7.66 14.78 -4.85
N GLU A 87 -7.66 14.46 -6.16
CA GLU A 87 -7.74 13.08 -6.70
C GLU A 87 -6.64 12.12 -6.20
N ASN A 88 -5.61 12.68 -5.56
CA ASN A 88 -4.49 11.96 -4.97
C ASN A 88 -4.84 11.23 -3.66
N CYS A 89 -5.98 11.54 -3.03
CA CYS A 89 -6.43 10.91 -1.79
C CYS A 89 -7.68 10.05 -2.01
N LYS A 90 -7.61 8.76 -1.63
CA LYS A 90 -8.74 7.82 -1.70
C LYS A 90 -8.86 6.95 -0.46
N LEU A 91 -10.10 6.64 -0.09
CA LEU A 91 -10.50 5.62 0.87
C LEU A 91 -11.14 4.47 0.09
N ILE A 92 -10.67 3.26 0.30
CA ILE A 92 -11.21 2.03 -0.29
C ILE A 92 -11.70 1.16 0.87
N LEU A 93 -12.93 0.69 0.76
CA LEU A 93 -13.50 -0.34 1.62
C LEU A 93 -13.51 -1.65 0.85
N TYR A 94 -13.09 -2.72 1.50
CA TYR A 94 -13.09 -4.07 0.94
C TYR A 94 -14.23 -4.90 1.51
N THR A 95 -14.71 -5.89 0.75
CA THR A 95 -15.83 -6.77 1.14
C THR A 95 -15.60 -7.60 2.41
N ASN A 96 -14.37 -7.62 2.92
CA ASN A 96 -13.96 -8.36 4.11
C ASN A 96 -13.84 -7.47 5.37
N ASN A 97 -14.51 -6.33 5.42
CA ASN A 97 -14.50 -5.40 6.54
C ASN A 97 -13.14 -4.73 6.82
N SER A 98 -12.26 -4.64 5.83
CA SER A 98 -11.01 -3.86 5.92
C SER A 98 -11.03 -2.64 5.01
N PHE A 99 -10.24 -1.63 5.34
CA PHE A 99 -10.08 -0.43 4.54
C PHE A 99 -8.61 -0.16 4.18
N GLU A 100 -8.43 0.57 3.08
CA GLU A 100 -7.16 1.18 2.66
C GLU A 100 -7.40 2.67 2.42
N ILE A 101 -6.62 3.52 3.08
CA ILE A 101 -6.50 4.93 2.73
C ILE A 101 -5.20 5.09 1.95
N LYS A 102 -5.29 5.58 0.72
CA LYS A 102 -4.13 6.04 -0.04
C LYS A 102 -4.11 7.56 -0.04
N ARG A 103 -3.01 8.12 0.44
CA ARG A 103 -2.70 9.55 0.38
C ARG A 103 -1.50 9.75 -0.55
N GLY A 104 -1.76 10.33 -1.72
CA GLY A 104 -0.73 10.73 -2.67
C GLY A 104 -0.27 12.17 -2.40
N HIS A 105 1.03 12.34 -2.28
CA HIS A 105 1.77 13.58 -2.47
C HIS A 105 2.69 13.42 -3.70
N TYR A 106 3.13 14.53 -4.28
CA TYR A 106 3.93 14.55 -5.52
C TYR A 106 5.08 13.52 -5.56
N GLU A 107 5.75 13.28 -4.43
CA GLU A 107 6.92 12.40 -4.34
C GLU A 107 6.71 11.15 -3.49
N LEU A 108 5.57 11.06 -2.79
CA LEU A 108 5.32 10.07 -1.74
C LEU A 108 3.86 9.64 -1.74
N SER A 109 3.61 8.34 -1.76
CA SER A 109 2.30 7.76 -1.48
C SER A 109 2.32 7.06 -0.14
N CYS A 110 1.46 7.48 0.78
CA CYS A 110 1.24 6.82 2.05
C CYS A 110 -0.03 5.99 2.01
N TYR A 111 0.03 4.82 2.63
CA TYR A 111 -1.04 3.86 2.72
C TYR A 111 -1.31 3.54 4.18
N PHE A 112 -2.57 3.66 4.58
CA PHE A 112 -3.05 3.35 5.92
C PHE A 112 -4.09 2.25 5.84
N TYR A 113 -4.02 1.29 6.76
CA TYR A 113 -4.88 0.11 6.74
C TYR A 113 -5.59 -0.08 8.07
N GLY A 114 -6.76 -0.70 8.05
CA GLY A 114 -7.44 -1.10 9.27
C GLY A 114 -8.75 -1.81 8.99
N ASP A 115 -9.49 -2.08 10.05
CA ASP A 115 -10.82 -2.64 9.97
C ASP A 115 -11.88 -1.53 9.98
N TYR A 116 -13.05 -1.80 9.40
CA TYR A 116 -14.20 -0.89 9.46
C TYR A 116 -15.49 -1.64 9.82
N GLU A 117 -16.46 -0.88 10.33
CA GLU A 117 -17.82 -1.33 10.55
C GLU A 117 -18.80 -0.35 9.90
N ILE A 118 -19.87 -0.90 9.31
CA ILE A 118 -21.00 -0.12 8.81
C ILE A 118 -22.23 -0.51 9.63
N SER A 119 -22.82 0.47 10.31
CA SER A 119 -24.06 0.32 11.07
C SER A 119 -25.08 1.33 10.57
N LYS A 120 -26.17 0.83 9.97
CA LYS A 120 -27.19 1.64 9.29
C LYS A 120 -26.56 2.49 8.16
N ASP A 121 -26.53 3.81 8.34
CA ASP A 121 -25.94 4.77 7.39
C ASP A 121 -24.64 5.39 7.92
N THR A 122 -24.00 4.75 8.92
CA THR A 122 -22.75 5.23 9.52
C THR A 122 -21.62 4.25 9.23
N LEU A 123 -20.55 4.74 8.62
CA LEU A 123 -19.27 4.07 8.46
C LEU A 123 -18.34 4.48 9.60
N THR A 124 -17.76 3.51 10.30
CA THR A 124 -16.76 3.72 11.35
C THR A 124 -15.49 2.96 10.98
N LEU A 125 -14.37 3.69 10.84
CA LEU A 125 -13.03 3.11 10.75
C LEU A 125 -12.59 2.78 12.18
N LEU A 126 -12.23 1.53 12.45
CA LEU A 126 -11.87 1.05 13.78
C LEU A 126 -10.44 1.44 14.18
N ARG A 127 -10.09 2.72 14.00
CA ARG A 127 -8.81 3.33 14.33
C ARG A 127 -9.01 4.79 14.75
N ASN A 128 -8.39 5.17 15.87
CA ASN A 128 -8.48 6.51 16.45
C ASN A 128 -7.37 7.47 15.99
N ASP A 129 -6.36 6.99 15.27
CA ASP A 129 -5.19 7.77 14.84
C ASP A 129 -5.25 8.22 13.38
N ILE A 130 -6.33 7.89 12.65
CA ILE A 130 -6.46 8.19 11.21
C ILE A 130 -6.48 9.70 10.94
N GLY A 131 -7.23 10.45 11.73
CA GLY A 131 -7.28 11.91 11.60
C GLY A 131 -5.89 12.53 11.69
N ASP A 132 -5.16 12.20 12.75
CA ASP A 132 -3.85 12.80 13.02
C ASP A 132 -2.80 12.34 11.99
N LYS A 133 -2.84 11.08 11.52
CA LYS A 133 -1.92 10.55 10.50
C LYS A 133 -2.19 11.05 9.09
N THR A 134 -3.41 11.51 8.82
CA THR A 134 -3.83 11.98 7.50
C THR A 134 -3.99 13.49 7.43
N ASP A 135 -3.47 14.23 8.42
CA ASP A 135 -3.62 15.68 8.53
C ASP A 135 -5.09 16.13 8.43
N PHE A 136 -5.99 15.37 9.07
CA PHE A 136 -7.45 15.59 9.09
C PHE A 136 -8.13 15.58 7.72
N ILE A 137 -7.49 14.98 6.72
CA ILE A 137 -8.12 14.70 5.41
C ILE A 137 -9.15 13.56 5.56
N PHE A 138 -8.81 12.54 6.35
CA PHE A 138 -9.70 11.43 6.67
C PHE A 138 -10.07 11.45 8.16
N TYR A 139 -11.24 10.89 8.47
CA TYR A 139 -11.83 10.84 9.81
C TYR A 139 -12.16 9.39 10.15
N ASP A 140 -12.37 9.12 11.42
CA ASP A 140 -12.74 7.80 11.93
C ASP A 140 -14.22 7.48 11.68
N LYS A 141 -15.09 8.49 11.54
CA LYS A 141 -16.54 8.29 11.34
C LYS A 141 -17.09 9.10 10.17
N TYR A 142 -18.00 8.47 9.42
CA TYR A 142 -18.70 9.08 8.30
C TYR A 142 -20.18 8.70 8.27
N ILE A 143 -21.02 9.63 7.80
CA ILE A 143 -22.39 9.38 7.38
C ILE A 143 -22.38 9.11 5.87
N ILE A 144 -23.00 8.00 5.47
CA ILE A 144 -23.14 7.59 4.08
C ILE A 144 -24.39 8.27 3.50
N ASP A 145 -24.19 9.33 2.72
CA ASP A 145 -25.26 10.01 2.00
C ASP A 145 -25.43 9.40 0.60
N LYS A 146 -26.43 8.53 0.47
CA LYS A 146 -26.77 7.86 -0.81
C LYS A 146 -27.34 8.80 -1.86
N GLN A 147 -27.91 9.94 -1.46
CA GLN A 147 -28.47 10.90 -2.42
C GLN A 147 -27.35 11.73 -3.07
N LYS A 148 -26.35 12.12 -2.28
CA LYS A 148 -25.19 12.88 -2.76
C LYS A 148 -24.05 12.00 -3.25
N ASN A 149 -24.15 10.67 -3.09
CA ASN A 149 -23.05 9.73 -3.29
C ASN A 149 -21.78 10.22 -2.60
N ALA A 150 -21.88 10.52 -1.31
CA ALA A 150 -20.79 11.10 -0.53
C ALA A 150 -20.69 10.50 0.87
N LEU A 151 -19.47 10.48 1.41
CA LEU A 151 -19.19 10.24 2.82
C LEU A 151 -18.97 11.59 3.50
N ILE A 152 -19.85 11.90 4.46
CA ILE A 152 -19.82 13.15 5.22
C ILE A 152 -19.13 12.86 6.56
N PRO A 153 -17.98 13.48 6.87
CA PRO A 153 -17.27 13.20 8.12
C PRO A 153 -18.09 13.65 9.33
N VAL A 154 -18.06 12.83 10.40
CA VAL A 154 -18.63 13.19 11.70
C VAL A 154 -17.51 13.73 12.58
N ILE A 155 -17.52 15.04 12.81
CA ILE A 155 -16.51 15.72 13.63
C ILE A 155 -17.02 15.81 15.06
N GLU A 156 -16.34 15.15 15.99
CA GLU A 156 -16.61 15.34 17.43
C GLU A 156 -16.14 16.74 17.84
N ASN A 157 -17.00 17.48 18.56
CA ASN A 157 -16.95 18.93 18.80
C ASN A 157 -15.66 19.48 19.45
N ASP A 158 -14.71 18.65 19.86
CA ASP A 158 -13.50 19.06 20.57
C ASP A 158 -12.33 19.46 19.66
N LYS A 159 -12.40 19.17 18.35
CA LYS A 159 -11.39 19.62 17.38
C LYS A 159 -11.91 20.86 16.64
N LYS A 160 -11.46 22.05 17.02
CA LYS A 160 -11.68 23.31 16.28
C LYS A 160 -11.11 23.18 14.85
N LEU A 161 -11.93 22.71 13.92
CA LEU A 161 -11.67 22.71 12.49
C LEU A 161 -12.45 23.86 11.85
N ASP A 162 -11.77 24.70 11.07
CA ASP A 162 -12.44 25.72 10.27
C ASP A 162 -13.42 25.03 9.32
N SER A 163 -14.68 25.48 9.28
CA SER A 163 -15.72 24.88 8.43
C SER A 163 -15.35 24.85 6.94
N ALA A 164 -14.37 25.64 6.50
CA ALA A 164 -13.82 25.65 5.15
C ALA A 164 -12.82 24.50 4.86
N SER A 165 -12.37 23.78 5.88
CA SER A 165 -11.40 22.67 5.78
C SER A 165 -12.04 21.28 5.81
N ILE A 166 -13.35 21.20 6.05
CA ILE A 166 -14.08 19.92 6.10
C ILE A 166 -14.16 19.35 4.70
N THR A 167 -13.48 18.22 4.51
CA THR A 167 -13.35 17.62 3.20
C THR A 167 -14.31 16.44 3.05
N TRP A 168 -15.25 16.54 2.11
CA TRP A 168 -16.18 15.45 1.82
C TRP A 168 -15.53 14.46 0.86
N LEU A 169 -15.84 13.17 1.02
CA LEU A 169 -15.37 12.15 0.09
C LEU A 169 -16.50 11.78 -0.87
N LYS A 170 -16.26 11.91 -2.17
CA LYS A 170 -17.19 11.49 -3.21
C LYS A 170 -17.06 10.00 -3.45
N ILE A 171 -18.16 9.27 -3.36
CA ILE A 171 -18.23 7.83 -3.64
C ILE A 171 -18.17 7.64 -5.16
N ILE A 172 -17.32 6.72 -5.58
CA ILE A 172 -17.15 6.29 -6.97
C ILE A 172 -17.46 4.80 -7.00
N TYR A 173 -18.58 4.45 -7.63
CA TYR A 173 -18.91 3.07 -7.93
C TYR A 173 -18.04 2.61 -9.12
N GLN A 174 -17.37 1.47 -8.97
CA GLN A 174 -16.72 0.75 -10.06
C GLN A 174 -17.57 -0.44 -10.49
#